data_AF-A0A1D8AGR4-F1
#
_entry.id   AF-A0A1D8AGR4-F1
#
_cell.length_a   1.000
_cell.length_b   1.000
_cell.length_c   1.000
_cell.angle_alpha   90.00
_cell.angle_beta   90.00
_cell.angle_gamma   90.00
#
_symmetry.space_group_name_H-M   'P 1'
#
loop_
_entity.id
_entity.type
_entity.pdbx_description
1 polymer ?
#
loop_
_entity_poly.entity_id
_entity_poly.type
_entity_poly.pdbx_seq_one_letter_code
_entity_poly.pdbx_strand_id
1 'polypeptide(L)'
;MAHLSAVELHNWIALYAAAGVCCALAMIMSLGLILVQLYREQAWATLTTGRGLLLFIPSTWWRWQKLYLLSTPVTLGIVGAFATTLSWT
;
A
#
# COMPACT_ATOMS: atom_id res chain seq x y z
N MET A 1 -4.10 11.56 31.30
CA MET A 1 -4.24 10.64 30.13
C MET A 1 -5.52 9.86 30.36
N ALA A 2 -6.52 10.02 29.49
CA ALA A 2 -7.77 9.25 29.59
C ALA A 2 -7.44 7.77 29.36
N HIS A 3 -7.86 6.90 30.28
CA HIS A 3 -7.73 5.46 30.10
C HIS A 3 -8.82 5.02 29.12
N LEU A 4 -8.44 4.49 27.96
CA LEU A 4 -9.39 3.93 27.00
C LEU A 4 -10.16 2.77 27.67
N SER A 5 -11.45 2.64 27.37
CA SER A 5 -12.19 1.44 27.74
C SER A 5 -11.62 0.22 27.00
N ALA A 6 -11.84 -0.98 27.52
CA ALA A 6 -11.40 -2.21 26.87
C ALA A 6 -11.99 -2.37 25.45
N VAL A 7 -13.21 -1.86 25.24
CA VAL A 7 -13.92 -1.88 23.95
C VAL A 7 -13.27 -0.92 22.96
N GLU A 8 -12.99 0.31 23.39
CA GLU A 8 -12.31 1.31 22.55
C GLU A 8 -10.92 0.81 22.12
N LEU A 9 -10.17 0.19 23.03
CA LEU A 9 -8.87 -0.38 22.71
C LEU A 9 -8.96 -1.49 21.66
N HIS A 10 -9.93 -2.41 21.79
CA HIS A 10 -10.17 -3.45 20.79
C HIS A 10 -10.55 -2.87 19.42
N ASN A 11 -11.40 -1.84 19.39
CA ASN A 11 -11.81 -1.20 18.15
C ASN A 11 -10.63 -0.54 17.43
N TRP A 12 -9.75 0.16 18.17
CA TRP A 12 -8.53 0.71 17.59
C TRP A 12 -7.61 -0.38 17.02
N ILE A 13 -7.40 -1.48 17.75
CA ILE A 13 -6.62 -2.62 17.26
C ILE A 13 -7.25 -3.19 15.98
N ALA A 14 -8.57 -3.34 15.95
CA ALA A 14 -9.30 -3.83 14.78
C ALA A 14 -9.12 -2.89 13.56
N LEU A 15 -9.18 -1.57 13.77
CA LEU A 15 -8.92 -0.60 12.70
C LEU A 15 -7.50 -0.67 12.16
N TYR A 16 -6.49 -0.76 13.03
CA TYR A 16 -5.10 -0.90 12.60
C TYR A 16 -4.87 -2.23 11.86
N ALA A 17 -5.50 -3.31 12.31
CA ALA A 17 -5.45 -4.60 11.62
C ALA A 17 -6.10 -4.53 10.23
N ALA A 18 -7.30 -3.94 10.13
CA ALA A 18 -8.00 -3.76 8.86
C ALA A 18 -7.18 -2.89 7.88
N ALA A 19 -6.62 -1.79 8.37
CA ALA A 19 -5.72 -0.93 7.59
C ALA A 19 -4.47 -1.71 7.12
N GLY A 20 -3.85 -2.48 8.01
CA GLY A 20 -2.70 -3.32 7.69
C GLY A 20 -2.98 -4.34 6.59
N VAL A 21 -4.14 -5.02 6.63
CA VAL A 21 -4.56 -5.95 5.58
C VAL A 21 -4.78 -5.23 4.26
N CYS A 22 -5.46 -4.08 4.26
CA CYS A 22 -5.67 -3.28 3.06
C CYS A 22 -4.34 -2.83 2.45
N CYS A 23 -3.40 -2.38 3.27
CA CYS A 23 -2.05 -2.01 2.85
C CYS A 23 -1.28 -3.20 2.27
N ALA A 24 -1.38 -4.39 2.87
CA ALA A 24 -0.73 -5.60 2.36
C ALA A 24 -1.27 -5.98 0.97
N LEU A 25 -2.59 -5.96 0.80
CA LEU A 25 -3.22 -6.24 -0.50
C LEU A 25 -2.82 -5.21 -1.57
N ALA A 26 -2.83 -3.92 -1.21
CA ALA A 26 -2.39 -2.86 -2.11
C ALA A 26 -0.91 -3.02 -2.50
N MET A 27 -0.05 -3.44 -1.57
CA MET A 27 1.35 -3.73 -1.84
C MET A 27 1.49 -4.88 -2.85
N ILE A 28 0.77 -5.99 -2.66
CA ILE A 28 0.79 -7.13 -3.57
C ILE A 28 0.29 -6.72 -4.98
N MET A 29 -0.82 -5.98 -5.06
CA MET A 29 -1.37 -5.55 -6.35
C MET A 29 -0.44 -4.55 -7.07
N SER A 30 0.10 -3.57 -6.36
CA SER A 30 1.04 -2.59 -6.93
C SER A 30 2.34 -3.26 -7.41
N LEU A 31 2.84 -4.28 -6.68
CA LEU A 31 3.94 -5.12 -7.13
C LEU A 31 3.59 -5.88 -8.42
N GLY A 32 2.41 -6.50 -8.49
CA GLY A 32 1.95 -7.18 -9.70
C GLY A 32 1.88 -6.24 -10.91
N LEU A 33 1.31 -5.04 -10.72
CA LEU A 33 1.19 -4.05 -11.78
C LEU A 33 2.54 -3.54 -12.27
N ILE A 34 3.48 -3.24 -11.35
CA ILE A 34 4.80 -2.77 -11.78
C ILE A 34 5.57 -3.87 -12.51
N LEU A 35 5.49 -5.13 -12.08
CA LEU A 35 6.12 -6.26 -12.78
C LEU A 35 5.57 -6.43 -14.21
N VAL A 36 4.25 -6.34 -14.38
CA VAL A 36 3.62 -6.39 -15.71
C VAL A 36 4.06 -5.20 -16.57
N GLN A 37 4.14 -3.99 -16.01
CA GLN A 37 4.62 -2.81 -16.74
C GLN A 37 6.07 -2.99 -17.20
N LEU A 38 6.98 -3.41 -16.31
CA LEU A 38 8.38 -3.63 -16.62
C LEU A 38 8.58 -4.72 -17.67
N TYR A 39 7.79 -5.79 -17.60
CA TYR A 39 7.81 -6.85 -18.60
C TYR A 39 7.37 -6.35 -19.98
N ARG A 40 6.26 -5.61 -20.04
CA ARG A 40 5.72 -5.03 -21.29
C ARG A 40 6.64 -3.99 -21.91
N GLU A 41 7.32 -3.20 -21.10
CA GLU A 41 8.26 -2.16 -21.55
C GLU A 41 9.61 -2.73 -21.98
N GLN A 42 9.83 -4.03 -21.82
CA GLN A 42 11.13 -4.69 -22.06
C GLN A 42 12.27 -3.93 -21.36
N ALA A 43 12.05 -3.51 -20.11
CA ALA A 43 12.97 -2.62 -19.39
C ALA A 43 14.40 -3.18 -19.26
N TRP A 44 14.55 -4.49 -19.44
CA TRP A 44 15.81 -5.23 -19.58
C TRP A 44 16.73 -4.66 -20.67
N ALA A 45 16.20 -4.10 -21.75
CA ALA A 45 16.98 -3.50 -22.83
C ALA A 45 17.82 -2.30 -22.36
N THR A 46 17.31 -1.56 -21.37
CA THR A 46 17.95 -0.38 -20.80
C THR A 46 19.04 -0.72 -19.78
N LEU A 47 19.06 -1.96 -19.28
CA LEU A 47 20.02 -2.45 -18.27
C LEU A 47 21.42 -2.72 -18.85
N THR A 48 21.59 -2.62 -20.17
CA THR A 48 22.86 -2.86 -20.87
C THR A 48 23.89 -1.75 -20.64
N THR A 49 23.50 -0.63 -20.05
CA THR A 49 24.39 0.50 -19.73
C THR A 49 24.44 0.76 -18.23
N GLY A 50 25.63 1.06 -17.68
CA GLY A 50 25.79 1.35 -16.24
C GLY A 50 24.96 2.54 -15.75
N ARG A 51 24.77 3.56 -16.61
CA ARG A 51 23.85 4.69 -16.35
C ARG A 51 22.38 4.25 -16.34
N GLY A 52 22.00 3.33 -17.22
CA GLY A 52 20.66 2.74 -17.26
C GLY A 52 20.35 1.99 -15.98
N LEU A 53 21.28 1.18 -15.47
CA LEU A 53 21.11 0.45 -14.21
C LEU A 53 20.97 1.39 -12.99
N LEU A 54 21.82 2.42 -12.90
CA LEU A 54 21.80 3.41 -11.81
C LEU A 54 20.45 4.15 -11.71
N LEU A 55 19.83 4.47 -12.85
CA LEU A 55 18.55 5.17 -12.88
C LEU A 55 17.35 4.21 -12.80
N PHE A 56 17.53 2.93 -13.16
CA PHE A 56 16.45 1.95 -13.20
C PHE A 56 15.87 1.64 -11.82
N ILE A 57 16.72 1.42 -10.81
CA ILE A 57 16.28 1.09 -9.45
C ILE A 57 15.44 2.22 -8.82
N PRO A 58 15.94 3.47 -8.70
CA PRO A 58 15.17 4.54 -8.08
C PRO A 58 13.93 4.93 -8.88
N SER A 59 13.97 4.88 -10.22
CA SER A 59 12.79 5.17 -11.04
C SER A 59 11.71 4.08 -10.91
N THR A 60 12.11 2.81 -10.90
CA THR A 60 11.19 1.67 -10.72
C THR A 60 10.56 1.69 -9.33
N TRP A 61 11.36 1.96 -8.30
CA TRP A 61 10.86 2.13 -6.92
C TRP A 61 9.85 3.27 -6.84
N TRP A 62 10.15 4.42 -7.45
CA TRP A 62 9.22 5.56 -7.45
C TRP A 62 7.92 5.26 -8.19
N ARG A 63 7.98 4.52 -9.30
CA ARG A 63 6.77 4.08 -10.02
C ARG A 63 5.92 3.14 -9.18
N TRP A 64 6.55 2.16 -8.53
CA TRP A 64 5.86 1.26 -7.62
C TRP A 64 5.22 2.02 -6.44
N GLN A 65 5.94 2.96 -5.83
CA GLN A 65 5.41 3.80 -4.75
C GLN A 65 4.17 4.59 -5.17
N LYS A 66 4.17 5.20 -6.36
CA LYS A 66 2.99 5.89 -6.88
C LYS A 66 1.79 4.96 -7.05
N LEU A 67 2.01 3.75 -7.55
CA LEU A 67 0.94 2.75 -7.69
C LEU A 67 0.41 2.30 -6.32
N TYR A 68 1.29 2.14 -5.34
CA TYR A 68 0.91 1.81 -3.97
C TYR A 68 0.09 2.94 -3.32
N LEU A 69 0.57 4.19 -3.38
CA LEU A 69 -0.12 5.35 -2.79
C LEU A 69 -1.45 5.68 -3.49
N LEU A 70 -1.65 5.24 -4.73
CA LEU A 70 -2.95 5.35 -5.40
C LEU A 70 -4.03 4.54 -4.68
N SER A 71 -3.67 3.51 -3.89
CA SER A 71 -4.63 2.73 -3.10
C SER A 71 -5.13 3.47 -1.86
N THR A 72 -4.41 4.49 -1.38
CA THR A 72 -4.72 5.20 -0.13
C THR A 72 -6.19 5.65 -0.01
N PRO A 73 -6.82 6.31 -1.00
CA PRO A 73 -8.24 6.68 -0.88
C PRO A 73 -9.17 5.46 -0.73
N VAL A 74 -8.86 4.35 -1.41
CA VAL A 74 -9.64 3.11 -1.29
C VAL A 74 -9.45 2.48 0.09
N THR A 75 -8.21 2.42 0.58
CA THR A 75 -7.88 1.94 1.93
C THR A 75 -8.60 2.75 3.00
N LEU A 76 -8.58 4.09 2.90
CA LEU A 76 -9.30 4.97 3.82
C LEU A 76 -10.81 4.77 3.73
N GLY A 77 -11.37 4.59 2.53
CA GLY A 77 -12.78 4.29 2.34
C GLY A 77 -13.21 2.99 3.01
N ILE A 78 -12.43 1.91 2.85
CA ILE A 78 -12.70 0.60 3.46
C ILE A 78 -12.60 0.67 4.98
N VAL A 79 -11.50 1.22 5.51
CA VAL A 79 -11.27 1.31 6.96
C VAL A 79 -12.29 2.25 7.62
N GLY A 80 -12.63 3.36 6.96
CA GLY A 80 -13.65 4.29 7.42
C GLY A 80 -15.04 3.64 7.47
N ALA A 81 -15.44 2.93 6.42
CA ALA A 81 -16.69 2.16 6.42
C ALA A 81 -16.69 1.09 7.52
N PHE A 82 -15.60 0.36 7.70
CA PHE A 82 -15.45 -0.62 8.78
C PHE A 82 -15.58 0.04 10.17
N ALA A 83 -14.99 1.22 10.39
CA ALA A 83 -15.11 1.96 11.64
C ALA A 83 -16.56 2.27 12.04
N THR A 84 -17.44 2.49 11.05
CA THR A 84 -18.88 2.74 11.31
C THR A 84 -19.64 1.50 11.79
N THR A 85 -19.05 0.31 11.62
CA THR A 85 -19.66 -0.95 12.07
C THR A 85 -19.30 -1.32 13.51
N LEU A 86 -18.34 -0.62 14.12
CA LEU A 86 -17.86 -0.90 15.48
C LEU A 86 -18.69 -0.13 16.52
N SER A 87 -18.93 -0.77 17.68
CA SER A 87 -19.57 -0.13 18.84
C SER A 87 -18.54 0.62 19.68
N TRP A 88 -18.60 1.94 19.71
CA TRP A 88 -17.61 2.81 20.37
C TRP A 88 -17.89 3.15 21.83
N THR A 89 -19.01 2.66 22.36
CA THR A 89 -19.51 2.94 23.72
C THR A 89 -19.81 1.65 24.45
#